data_AF-A0A3L8DTJ0-F1
#
_entry.id   AF-A0A3L8DTJ0-F1
#
_cell.length_a   1.000
_cell.length_b   1.000
_cell.length_c   1.000
_cell.angle_alpha   90.00
_cell.angle_beta   90.00
_cell.angle_gamma   90.00
#
_symmetry.space_group_name_H-M   'P 1'
#
loop_
_entity.id
_entity.type
_entity.pdbx_description
1 polymer ?
#
loop_
_entity_poly.entity_id
_entity_poly.type
_entity_poly.pdbx_seq_one_letter_code
_entity_poly.pdbx_strand_id
1 'polypeptide(L)'
;MRFILRGLLHRLLYHKTFSEDDLTKRLLQEVAKWACIFEEKECQQIANDRLKEYLEDPPKHKLPSAWKQWTYCQGAMIADKSVLLKLEDLHVHGLPAFNYISCDKHKSNGLCMQGRENS
;
A
#
# COMPACT_ATOMS: atom_id res chain seq x y z
N MET A 1 17.87 10.08 -6.42
CA MET A 1 16.52 9.49 -6.63
C MET A 1 15.54 9.84 -5.50
N ARG A 2 15.85 9.49 -4.24
CA ARG A 2 15.10 9.80 -3.01
C ARG A 2 14.42 11.19 -2.96
N PHE A 3 15.19 12.27 -3.11
CA PHE A 3 14.67 13.65 -3.10
C PHE A 3 13.62 13.93 -4.19
N ILE A 4 13.77 13.34 -5.38
CA ILE A 4 12.82 13.52 -6.49
C ILE A 4 11.51 12.81 -6.14
N LEU A 5 11.59 11.57 -5.63
CA LEU A 5 10.42 10.78 -5.24
C LEU A 5 9.64 11.47 -4.12
N ARG A 6 10.33 11.95 -3.07
CA ARG A 6 9.71 12.73 -2.00
C ARG A 6 9.01 13.98 -2.52
N GLY A 7 9.70 14.77 -3.35
CA GLY A 7 9.12 15.98 -3.94
C GLY A 7 7.90 15.70 -4.83
N LEU A 8 7.92 14.59 -5.58
CA LEU A 8 6.79 14.15 -6.38
C LEU A 8 5.63 13.64 -5.52
N LEU A 9 5.88 12.81 -4.50
CA LEU A 9 4.86 12.35 -3.56
C LEU A 9 4.16 13.54 -2.90
N HIS A 10 4.94 14.47 -2.37
CA HIS A 10 4.40 15.66 -1.72
C HIS A 10 3.50 16.46 -2.66
N ARG A 11 3.92 16.69 -3.91
CA ARG A 11 3.07 17.37 -4.90
C ARG A 11 1.80 16.60 -5.25
N LEU A 12 1.91 15.30 -5.48
CA LEU A 12 0.77 14.45 -5.86
C LEU A 12 -0.25 14.29 -4.74
N LEU A 13 0.19 14.36 -3.48
CA LEU A 13 -0.68 14.30 -2.29
C LEU A 13 -1.25 15.68 -1.91
N TYR A 14 -0.43 16.74 -1.96
CA TYR A 14 -0.85 18.11 -1.59
C TYR A 14 -1.91 18.67 -2.53
N HIS A 15 -1.80 18.41 -3.84
CA HIS A 15 -2.75 18.91 -4.83
C HIS A 15 -4.03 18.07 -4.96
N LYS A 16 -4.16 16.96 -4.22
CA LYS A 16 -5.31 16.05 -4.29
C LYS A 16 -6.07 15.97 -2.96
N THR A 17 -7.27 16.55 -2.92
CA THR A 17 -8.44 15.71 -2.62
C THR A 17 -8.42 14.60 -3.68
N PHE A 18 -8.53 13.32 -3.35
CA PHE A 18 -8.41 12.17 -4.27
C PHE A 18 -9.03 12.42 -5.66
N SER A 19 -8.30 13.10 -6.57
CA SER A 19 -8.93 13.57 -7.80
C SER A 19 -9.27 12.34 -8.62
N GLU A 20 -10.45 12.38 -9.24
CA GLU A 20 -11.03 11.27 -9.98
C GLU A 20 -10.17 10.85 -11.17
N ASP A 21 -9.17 11.65 -11.57
CA ASP A 21 -8.22 11.32 -12.63
C ASP A 21 -7.39 10.07 -12.30
N ASP A 22 -7.68 9.01 -13.06
CA ASP A 22 -7.04 7.70 -13.00
C ASP A 22 -5.54 7.76 -13.32
N LEU A 23 -5.09 8.70 -14.16
CA LEU A 23 -3.68 8.84 -14.49
C LEU A 23 -2.88 9.29 -13.27
N THR A 24 -3.33 10.34 -12.60
CA THR A 24 -2.67 10.84 -11.39
C THR A 24 -2.73 9.81 -10.25
N LYS A 25 -3.78 8.99 -10.17
CA LYS A 25 -3.83 7.86 -9.22
C LYS A 25 -2.73 6.84 -9.54
N ARG A 26 -2.62 6.37 -10.78
CA ARG A 26 -1.57 5.42 -11.19
C ARG A 26 -0.16 5.99 -10.97
N LEU A 27 0.05 7.27 -11.31
CA LEU A 27 1.33 7.94 -11.09
C LEU A 27 1.71 7.98 -9.61
N LEU A 28 0.80 8.40 -8.73
CA LEU A 28 1.04 8.40 -7.28
C LEU A 28 1.42 7.00 -6.79
N GLN A 29 0.72 5.99 -7.29
CA GLN A 29 0.96 4.62 -6.89
C GLN A 29 2.35 4.11 -7.33
N GLU A 30 2.79 4.41 -8.55
CA GLU A 30 4.14 4.05 -9.03
C GLU A 30 5.22 4.80 -8.27
N VAL A 31 5.06 6.11 -8.06
CA VAL A 31 6.01 6.91 -7.27
C VAL A 31 6.12 6.35 -5.84
N ALA A 32 5.01 5.93 -5.21
CA ALA A 32 5.02 5.34 -3.88
C ALA A 32 5.74 3.98 -3.82
N LYS A 33 5.58 3.12 -4.83
CA LYS A 33 6.35 1.86 -4.94
C LYS A 33 7.85 2.11 -5.02
N TRP A 34 8.26 3.00 -5.92
CA TRP A 34 9.67 3.39 -6.03
C TRP A 34 10.18 4.00 -4.73
N ALA A 35 9.40 4.87 -4.09
CA ALA A 35 9.73 5.44 -2.79
C ALA A 35 10.00 4.34 -1.74
N CYS A 36 9.20 3.26 -1.68
CA CYS A 36 9.47 2.12 -0.80
C CYS A 36 10.75 1.36 -1.16
N ILE A 37 11.04 1.15 -2.44
CA ILE A 37 12.29 0.51 -2.89
C ILE A 37 13.51 1.35 -2.44
N PHE A 38 13.36 2.68 -2.46
CA PHE A 38 14.37 3.60 -1.98
C PHE A 38 14.28 3.87 -0.46
N GLU A 39 13.49 3.13 0.30
CA GLU A 39 13.35 3.24 1.76
C GLU A 39 12.87 4.63 2.24
N GLU A 40 12.10 5.34 1.42
CA GLU A 40 11.42 6.57 1.82
C GLU A 40 10.20 6.25 2.70
N LYS A 41 10.21 6.76 3.93
CA LYS A 41 9.19 6.44 4.96
C LYS A 41 7.76 6.84 4.57
N GLU A 42 7.62 7.89 3.78
CA GLU A 42 6.32 8.40 3.29
C GLU A 42 5.56 7.33 2.50
N CYS A 43 6.25 6.37 1.88
CA CYS A 43 5.60 5.30 1.16
C CYS A 43 4.76 4.37 2.07
N GLN A 44 5.23 4.13 3.30
CA GLN A 44 4.54 3.29 4.29
C GLN A 44 3.31 4.01 4.83
N GLN A 45 3.38 5.33 4.98
CA GLN A 45 2.23 6.17 5.34
C GLN A 45 1.13 6.07 4.29
N ILE A 46 1.48 6.26 3.02
CA ILE A 46 0.53 6.12 1.89
C ILE A 46 -0.10 4.72 1.87
N ALA A 47 0.70 3.68 2.12
CA ALA A 47 0.18 2.31 2.19
C ALA A 47 -0.76 2.12 3.38
N ASN A 48 -0.43 2.67 4.56
CA ASN A 48 -1.24 2.55 5.76
C ASN A 48 -2.57 3.30 5.63
N ASP A 49 -2.58 4.50 5.04
CA ASP A 49 -3.80 5.27 4.82
C ASP A 49 -4.75 4.52 3.89
N ARG A 50 -4.24 4.00 2.77
CA ARG A 50 -5.02 3.14 1.85
C ARG A 50 -5.53 1.87 2.53
N LEU A 51 -4.74 1.31 3.43
CA LEU A 51 -5.13 0.12 4.19
C LEU A 51 -6.29 0.44 5.12
N LYS A 52 -6.22 1.57 5.85
CA LYS A 52 -7.30 2.04 6.72
C LYS A 52 -8.57 2.30 5.94
N GLU A 53 -8.51 3.03 4.83
CA GLU A 53 -9.67 3.30 3.96
C GLU A 53 -10.35 2.00 3.50
N TYR A 54 -9.57 1.01 3.07
CA TYR A 54 -10.11 -0.29 2.69
C TYR A 54 -10.78 -1.02 3.85
N LEU A 55 -10.20 -0.97 5.05
CA LEU A 55 -10.75 -1.63 6.24
C LEU A 55 -11.97 -0.92 6.84
N GLU A 56 -12.18 0.36 6.52
CA GLU A 56 -13.37 1.10 6.93
C GLU A 56 -14.60 0.70 6.10
N ASP A 57 -14.45 0.56 4.78
CA ASP A 57 -15.53 0.14 3.88
C ASP A 57 -14.96 -0.59 2.63
N PRO A 58 -14.72 -1.91 2.71
CA PRO A 58 -14.12 -2.67 1.62
C PRO A 58 -14.92 -2.64 0.30
N PRO A 59 -16.27 -2.67 0.31
CA PRO A 59 -17.09 -2.49 -0.89
C PRO A 59 -16.85 -1.15 -1.62
N LYS A 60 -16.72 -0.06 -0.86
CA LYS A 60 -16.54 1.29 -1.40
C LYS A 60 -15.10 1.60 -1.77
N HIS A 61 -14.14 1.15 -0.97
CA HIS A 61 -12.72 1.42 -1.14
C HIS A 61 -11.95 0.23 -1.70
N LYS A 62 -12.40 -0.32 -2.85
CA LYS A 62 -11.76 -1.49 -3.48
C LYS A 62 -10.26 -1.26 -3.70
N LEU A 63 -9.45 -2.09 -3.05
CA LEU A 63 -8.03 -2.24 -3.37
C LEU A 63 -7.86 -3.05 -4.67
N PRO A 64 -7.28 -2.48 -5.74
CA PRO A 64 -7.03 -3.24 -6.95
C PRO A 64 -6.03 -4.38 -6.67
N SER A 65 -6.18 -5.49 -7.39
CA SER A 65 -5.41 -6.73 -7.16
C SER A 65 -3.90 -6.50 -7.13
N ALA A 66 -3.37 -5.73 -8.09
CA ALA A 66 -1.94 -5.39 -8.20
C ALA A 66 -1.38 -4.60 -6.99
N TRP A 67 -2.24 -4.02 -6.15
CA TRP A 67 -1.86 -3.19 -5.01
C TRP A 67 -2.12 -3.85 -3.66
N LYS A 68 -2.96 -4.88 -3.59
CA LYS A 68 -3.31 -5.54 -2.33
C LYS A 68 -2.07 -5.93 -1.54
N GLN A 69 -1.16 -6.68 -2.17
CA GLN A 69 0.07 -7.14 -1.51
C GLN A 69 0.91 -5.98 -0.96
N TRP A 70 1.16 -4.96 -1.78
CA TRP A 70 1.96 -3.82 -1.38
C TRP A 70 1.31 -3.04 -0.25
N THR A 71 0.00 -2.76 -0.35
CA THR A 71 -0.77 -2.03 0.67
C THR A 71 -0.81 -2.77 1.99
N TYR A 72 -1.12 -4.08 1.97
CA TYR A 72 -1.09 -4.90 3.18
C TYR A 72 0.30 -4.94 3.80
N CYS A 73 1.35 -5.21 3.01
CA CYS A 73 2.72 -5.25 3.52
C CYS A 73 3.17 -3.93 4.12
N GLN A 74 3.26 -2.88 3.30
CA GLN A 74 3.86 -1.62 3.70
C GLN A 74 2.98 -0.87 4.71
N GLY A 75 1.67 -1.03 4.60
CA GLY A 75 0.71 -0.43 5.53
C GLY A 75 0.71 -1.12 6.88
N ALA A 76 0.79 -2.46 6.94
CA ALA A 76 0.81 -3.20 8.21
C ALA A 76 2.12 -2.97 9.00
N MET A 77 3.25 -2.69 8.33
CA MET A 77 4.53 -2.42 8.98
C MET A 77 4.48 -1.25 9.98
N ILE A 78 3.59 -0.28 9.76
CA ILE A 78 3.42 0.90 10.62
C ILE A 78 2.00 1.01 11.20
N ALA A 79 1.19 -0.05 11.04
CA ALA A 79 -0.18 -0.06 11.50
C ALA A 79 -0.28 -0.09 13.03
N ASP A 80 -1.26 0.61 13.56
CA ASP A 80 -1.62 0.47 14.97
C ASP A 80 -2.34 -0.86 15.25
N LYS A 81 -2.47 -1.18 16.54
CA LYS A 81 -3.09 -2.43 16.99
C LYS A 81 -4.52 -2.61 16.46
N SER A 82 -5.29 -1.54 16.31
CA SER A 82 -6.68 -1.63 15.85
C SER A 82 -6.78 -2.05 14.39
N VAL A 83 -5.88 -1.52 13.54
CA VAL A 83 -5.76 -1.91 12.14
C VAL A 83 -5.31 -3.36 12.02
N LEU A 84 -4.32 -3.79 12.81
CA LEU A 84 -3.85 -5.17 12.82
C LEU A 84 -4.94 -6.17 13.23
N LEU A 85 -5.73 -5.85 14.26
CA LEU A 85 -6.87 -6.69 14.68
C LEU A 85 -7.93 -6.83 13.57
N LYS A 86 -8.23 -5.74 12.84
CA LYS A 86 -9.14 -5.80 11.68
C LYS A 86 -8.58 -6.68 10.55
N LEU A 87 -7.27 -6.71 10.35
CA LEU A 87 -6.63 -7.59 9.38
C LEU A 87 -6.74 -9.07 9.77
N GLU A 88 -6.59 -9.35 11.06
CA GLU A 88 -6.76 -10.70 11.61
C GLU A 88 -8.22 -11.18 11.46
N ASP A 89 -9.20 -10.30 11.69
CA ASP A 89 -10.63 -10.61 11.50
C ASP A 89 -10.95 -10.98 10.04
N LEU A 90 -10.40 -10.22 9.07
CA LEU A 90 -10.52 -10.58 7.66
C LEU A 90 -9.91 -11.96 7.34
N HIS A 91 -8.87 -12.37 8.06
CA HIS A 91 -8.25 -13.68 7.88
C HIS A 91 -9.13 -14.82 8.37
N VAL A 92 -9.80 -14.65 9.51
CA VAL A 92 -10.73 -15.64 10.09
C VAL A 92 -11.90 -15.92 9.14
N HIS A 93 -12.29 -14.94 8.32
CA HIS A 93 -13.31 -15.10 7.28
C HIS A 93 -12.79 -15.65 5.94
N GLY A 94 -11.56 -16.18 5.88
CA GLY A 94 -11.02 -16.89 4.72
C GLY A 94 -10.33 -16.00 3.67
N LEU A 95 -10.07 -14.72 3.97
CA LEU A 95 -9.23 -13.89 3.10
C LEU A 95 -7.75 -14.12 3.45
N PRO A 96 -6.85 -14.27 2.46
CA PRO A 96 -5.44 -14.57 2.69
C PRO A 96 -4.65 -13.33 3.15
N ALA A 97 -5.14 -12.59 4.15
CA ALA A 97 -4.46 -11.45 4.74
C ALA A 97 -3.11 -11.86 5.37
N PHE A 98 -3.01 -13.07 5.92
CA PHE A 98 -1.82 -13.56 6.62
C PHE A 98 -0.58 -13.76 5.73
N ASN A 99 -0.76 -14.12 4.44
CA ASN A 99 0.36 -14.20 3.50
C ASN A 99 1.04 -12.83 3.28
N TYR A 100 0.36 -11.74 3.60
CA TYR A 100 0.84 -10.37 3.47
C TYR A 100 1.26 -9.73 4.80
N ILE A 101 1.22 -10.45 5.93
CA ILE A 101 1.77 -9.99 7.21
C ILE A 101 3.24 -10.42 7.35
N SER A 102 3.67 -11.44 6.60
CA SER A 102 5.07 -11.93 6.55
C SER A 102 6.00 -11.04 5.71
N CYS A 103 5.83 -9.73 5.75
CA CYS A 103 6.67 -8.80 4.99
C CYS A 103 7.98 -8.61 5.76
N ASP A 104 8.87 -9.57 5.55
CA ASP A 104 10.19 -9.61 6.12
C ASP A 104 11.02 -8.42 5.62
N LYS A 105 11.58 -7.66 6.57
CA LYS A 105 12.44 -6.49 6.33
C LYS A 105 13.70 -6.88 5.54
N HIS A 106 14.09 -8.17 5.54
CA HIS A 106 15.24 -8.69 4.80
C HIS A 106 14.96 -9.09 3.35
N LYS A 107 13.72 -9.03 2.87
CA LYS A 107 13.37 -9.24 1.46
C LYS A 107 13.42 -7.93 0.65
N SER A 108 14.32 -7.03 1.02
CA SER A 108 14.63 -5.74 0.39
C SER A 108 15.34 -5.87 -0.96
N ASN A 109 14.97 -6.87 -1.75
CA ASN A 109 15.29 -6.98 -3.18
C ASN A 109 13.98 -7.17 -3.94
N GLY A 110 13.19 -6.09 -4.10
CA GLY A 110 12.16 -5.95 -5.15
C GLY A 110 10.97 -6.94 -5.19
N LEU A 111 10.87 -7.92 -4.30
CA LEU A 111 9.97 -9.08 -4.50
C LEU A 111 8.52 -8.91 -4.01
N CYS A 112 8.13 -7.77 -3.43
CA CYS A 112 6.70 -7.48 -3.20
C CYS A 112 5.95 -7.01 -4.46
N MET A 113 6.65 -6.91 -5.60
CA MET A 113 6.10 -6.43 -6.89
C MET A 113 5.65 -7.54 -7.84
N GLN A 114 5.94 -8.81 -7.56
CA GLN A 114 5.44 -9.91 -8.41
C GLN A 114 4.04 -10.32 -7.96
N GLY A 115 3.04 -9.56 -8.39
CA GLY A 115 1.71 -10.12 -8.57
C GLY A 115 1.86 -11.34 -9.47
N ARG A 116 1.53 -12.52 -8.95
CA ARG A 116 1.48 -13.74 -9.75
C ARG A 116 0.27 -13.62 -10.69
N GLU A 117 0.49 -13.11 -11.90
CA GLU A 117 -0.40 -13.33 -13.03
C GLU A 117 -0.47 -14.84 -13.24
N ASN A 118 -1.58 -15.46 -12.87
CA ASN A 118 -1.93 -16.78 -13.35
C ASN A 118 -3.27 -16.67 -14.06
N SER A 119 -3.20 -17.12 -15.32
CA SER A 119 -4.21 -17.24 -16.36
C SER A 119 -5.50 -17.93 -15.93
#